data_AF-A0A2C8ZVR9-F1
#
_entry.id   AF-A0A2C8ZVR9-F1
#
_cell.length_a   1.000
_cell.length_b   1.000
_cell.length_c   1.000
_cell.angle_alpha   90.00
_cell.angle_beta   90.00
_cell.angle_gamma   90.00
#
_symmetry.space_group_name_H-M   'P 1'
#
loop_
_entity.id
_entity.type
_entity.pdbx_description
1 polymer ?
#
loop_
_entity_poly.entity_id
_entity_poly.type
_entity_poly.pdbx_seq_one_letter_code
_entity_poly.pdbx_strand_id
1 'polypeptide(L)'
;MELTRGLCDGVEVLDVMLPVDSRCRLFRLVRNSGMTIDEWWPVLGLDSRKWLVTNNGDEVIADVAAAINAAGGCATPGTPLADEEIDWIEATANGEVS
;
A
#
# COMPACT_ATOMS: atom_id res chain seq x y z
N MET A 1 -4.14 -27.66 -17.66
CA MET A 1 -4.06 -26.37 -16.94
C MET A 1 -4.85 -26.57 -15.67
N GLU A 2 -4.15 -26.89 -14.58
CA GLU A 2 -4.76 -27.28 -13.31
C GLU A 2 -5.40 -26.08 -12.63
N LEU A 3 -6.67 -26.24 -12.26
CA LEU A 3 -7.44 -25.32 -11.43
C LEU A 3 -7.13 -25.65 -9.96
N THR A 4 -6.14 -24.99 -9.36
CA THR A 4 -5.98 -25.04 -7.90
C THR A 4 -7.00 -24.12 -7.26
N ARG A 5 -8.05 -24.72 -6.68
CA ARG A 5 -9.06 -24.06 -5.86
C ARG A 5 -8.41 -23.52 -4.58
N GLY A 6 -8.39 -22.20 -4.41
CA GLY A 6 -8.13 -21.54 -3.13
C GLY A 6 -9.38 -20.77 -2.71
N LEU A 7 -9.99 -21.15 -1.57
CA LEU A 7 -11.07 -20.39 -0.95
C LEU A 7 -10.48 -19.21 -0.17
N CYS A 8 -10.96 -18.00 -0.46
CA CYS A 8 -10.96 -16.88 0.49
C CYS A 8 -12.42 -16.44 0.69
N ASP A 9 -12.98 -16.78 1.85
CA ASP A 9 -14.20 -16.22 2.46
C ASP A 9 -15.48 -16.06 1.60
N GLY A 10 -15.79 -17.05 0.76
CA GLY A 10 -17.19 -17.34 0.40
C GLY A 10 -17.94 -16.30 -0.43
N VAL A 11 -17.25 -15.40 -1.13
CA VAL A 11 -17.85 -14.52 -2.14
C VAL A 11 -17.41 -14.99 -3.52
N GLU A 12 -18.38 -15.28 -4.40
CA GLU A 12 -18.14 -15.61 -5.81
C GLU A 12 -17.58 -14.36 -6.51
N VAL A 13 -16.27 -14.15 -6.40
CA VAL A 13 -15.55 -13.23 -7.26
C VAL A 13 -15.29 -13.94 -8.58
N LEU A 14 -15.95 -13.46 -9.63
CA LEU A 14 -15.54 -13.79 -10.98
C LEU A 14 -14.13 -13.22 -11.16
N ASP A 15 -13.11 -14.07 -11.03
CA ASP A 15 -11.71 -13.74 -11.28
C ASP A 15 -11.53 -13.37 -12.76
N VAL A 16 -11.92 -12.14 -13.10
CA VAL A 16 -11.31 -11.43 -14.19
C VAL A 16 -9.92 -11.11 -13.68
N MET A 17 -8.91 -11.63 -14.37
CA MET A 17 -7.50 -11.33 -14.19
C MET A 17 -7.28 -9.81 -14.39
N LEU A 18 -7.64 -9.02 -13.38
CA LEU A 18 -7.38 -7.59 -13.39
C LEU A 18 -5.88 -7.42 -13.21
N PRO A 19 -5.23 -6.57 -14.02
CA PRO A 19 -3.80 -6.33 -13.91
C PRO A 19 -3.49 -5.87 -12.48
N VAL A 20 -2.32 -6.28 -11.98
CA VAL A 20 -1.80 -6.01 -10.63
C VAL A 20 -1.90 -4.53 -10.21
N ASP A 21 -2.08 -3.62 -11.17
CA ASP A 21 -2.25 -2.19 -11.01
C ASP A 21 -3.68 -1.72 -10.63
N SER A 22 -4.68 -2.62 -10.64
CA SER A 22 -6.09 -2.23 -10.47
C SER A 22 -6.60 -2.17 -9.03
N ARG A 23 -5.78 -2.55 -8.04
CA ARG A 23 -6.18 -2.59 -6.62
C ARG A 23 -6.25 -1.22 -5.95
N CYS A 24 -5.69 -0.17 -6.56
CA CYS A 24 -5.64 1.17 -5.99
C CYS A 24 -6.60 2.19 -6.65
N ARG A 25 -7.44 1.79 -7.64
CA ARG A 25 -8.21 2.78 -8.43
C ARG A 25 -9.74 2.67 -8.47
N LEU A 26 -10.37 1.80 -7.70
CA LEU A 26 -11.83 1.85 -7.58
C LEU A 26 -12.26 1.23 -6.24
N PHE A 27 -12.84 2.05 -5.35
CA PHE A 27 -13.98 1.77 -4.46
C PHE A 27 -13.91 2.64 -3.19
N ARG A 28 -14.51 3.83 -3.26
CA ARG A 28 -14.81 4.69 -2.10
C ARG A 28 -15.85 4.09 -1.12
N LEU A 29 -16.31 2.83 -1.25
CA LEU A 29 -17.52 2.38 -0.53
C LEU A 29 -17.58 0.93 0.03
N VAL A 30 -16.53 0.11 0.01
CA VAL A 30 -16.57 -1.16 0.78
C VAL A 30 -15.25 -1.33 1.51
N ARG A 31 -15.31 -1.32 2.85
CA ARG A 31 -14.15 -1.46 3.72
C ARG A 31 -13.42 -2.78 3.46
N ASN A 32 -12.33 -2.73 2.71
CA ASN A 32 -11.08 -3.46 2.99
C ASN A 32 -9.96 -2.92 2.06
N SER A 33 -9.51 -1.71 2.32
CA SER A 33 -8.64 -0.91 1.45
C SER A 33 -7.23 -0.87 2.05
N GLY A 34 -6.45 -1.94 1.92
CA GLY A 34 -5.10 -2.03 2.50
C GLY A 34 -5.07 -1.95 4.04
N MET A 35 -3.93 -2.33 4.61
CA MET A 35 -3.57 -2.03 5.99
C MET A 35 -3.43 -0.51 6.17
N THR A 36 -3.62 0.01 7.38
CA THR A 36 -3.28 1.40 7.71
C THR A 36 -1.76 1.58 7.76
N ILE A 37 -1.26 2.81 7.67
CA ILE A 37 0.18 3.06 7.66
C ILE A 37 0.90 2.56 8.91
N ASP A 38 0.28 2.67 10.09
CA ASP A 38 0.82 2.10 11.32
C ASP A 38 0.92 0.56 11.28
N GLU A 39 0.10 -0.11 10.47
CA GLU A 39 0.10 -1.56 10.29
C GLU A 39 1.13 -2.02 9.24
N TRP A 40 1.21 -1.36 8.06
CA TRP A 40 2.14 -1.79 7.00
C TRP A 40 3.55 -1.22 7.15
N TRP A 41 3.72 -0.07 7.82
CA TRP A 41 5.03 0.54 8.06
C TRP A 41 6.05 -0.38 8.74
N PRO A 42 5.73 -1.11 9.82
CA PRO A 42 6.70 -2.02 10.46
C PRO A 42 7.10 -3.20 9.57
N VAL A 43 6.25 -3.60 8.62
CA VAL A 43 6.52 -4.67 7.64
C VAL A 43 7.46 -4.19 6.53
N LEU A 44 7.44 -2.88 6.25
CA LEU A 44 8.23 -2.30 5.18
C LEU A 44 9.74 -2.38 5.46
N GLY A 45 10.49 -2.78 4.44
CA GLY A 45 11.95 -2.84 4.47
C GLY A 45 12.57 -1.50 4.87
N LEU A 46 13.73 -1.56 5.54
CA LEU A 46 14.40 -0.37 6.06
C LEU A 46 14.75 0.64 4.95
N ASP A 47 15.17 0.17 3.78
CA ASP A 47 15.55 1.05 2.67
C ASP A 47 14.34 1.80 2.09
N SER A 48 13.19 1.13 1.94
CA SER A 48 11.96 1.79 1.52
C SER A 48 11.44 2.79 2.55
N ARG A 49 11.55 2.48 3.86
CA ARG A 49 11.23 3.45 4.92
C ARG A 49 12.15 4.66 4.90
N LYS A 50 13.46 4.47 4.75
CA LYS A 50 14.43 5.58 4.61
C LYS A 50 14.12 6.45 3.39
N TRP A 51 13.76 5.82 2.27
CA TRP A 51 13.37 6.53 1.06
C TRP A 51 12.11 7.38 1.32
N LEU A 52 11.08 6.82 1.95
CA LEU A 52 9.84 7.53 2.28
C LEU A 52 10.05 8.69 3.25
N VAL A 53 10.94 8.53 4.24
CA VAL A 53 11.34 9.62 5.14
C VAL A 53 12.10 10.73 4.39
N THR A 54 12.97 10.36 3.46
CA THR A 54 13.83 11.33 2.74
C THR A 54 13.08 12.10 1.66
N ASN A 55 12.12 11.46 0.99
CA ASN A 55 11.35 12.00 -0.14
C ASN A 55 9.87 12.13 0.23
N ASN A 56 9.60 12.48 1.50
CA ASN A 56 8.24 12.60 2.00
C ASN A 56 7.48 13.69 1.21
N GLY A 57 6.29 13.34 0.71
CA GLY A 57 5.48 14.22 -0.14
C GLY A 57 5.79 14.16 -1.64
N ASP A 58 6.87 13.49 -2.06
CA ASP A 58 7.20 13.29 -3.47
C ASP A 58 6.43 12.10 -4.09
N GLU A 59 6.41 12.04 -5.42
CA GLU A 59 5.87 10.91 -6.16
C GLU A 59 6.61 9.60 -5.82
N VAL A 60 5.86 8.56 -5.46
CA VAL A 60 6.44 7.27 -5.06
C VAL A 60 7.00 6.54 -6.28
N ILE A 61 8.28 6.15 -6.23
CA ILE A 61 8.91 5.34 -7.29
C ILE A 61 8.36 3.91 -7.33
N ALA A 62 8.44 3.26 -8.49
CA ALA A 62 7.85 1.95 -8.72
C ALA A 62 8.28 0.88 -7.70
N ASP A 63 9.56 0.83 -7.36
CA ASP A 63 10.09 -0.16 -6.41
C ASP A 63 9.54 0.04 -4.99
N VAL A 64 9.38 1.30 -4.56
CA VAL A 64 8.84 1.64 -3.24
C VAL A 64 7.33 1.38 -3.21
N ALA A 65 6.61 1.72 -4.28
CA ALA A 65 5.18 1.42 -4.38
C ALA A 65 4.93 -0.09 -4.35
N ALA A 66 5.74 -0.89 -5.06
CA ALA A 66 5.67 -2.35 -5.00
C ALA A 66 5.94 -2.89 -3.58
N ALA A 67 6.92 -2.33 -2.87
CA ALA A 67 7.21 -2.70 -1.49
C ALA A 67 6.08 -2.35 -0.51
N ILE A 68 5.45 -1.18 -0.66
CA ILE A 68 4.28 -0.78 0.15
C ILE A 68 3.10 -1.73 -0.12
N ASN A 69 2.82 -2.01 -1.40
CA ASN A 69 1.75 -2.94 -1.78
C ASN A 69 2.01 -4.36 -1.26
N ALA A 70 3.27 -4.83 -1.27
CA ALA A 70 3.65 -6.12 -0.70
C ALA A 70 3.55 -6.15 0.84
N ALA A 71 3.76 -5.01 1.51
CA ALA A 71 3.57 -4.84 2.94
C ALA A 71 2.10 -4.72 3.37
N GLY A 72 1.17 -4.67 2.41
CA GLY A 72 -0.26 -4.57 2.66
C GLY A 72 -0.83 -3.16 2.56
N GLY A 73 -0.01 -2.13 2.30
CA GLY A 73 -0.47 -0.77 1.98
C GLY A 73 -1.00 -0.65 0.55
N CYS A 74 -1.34 0.58 0.13
CA CYS A 74 -1.74 0.88 -1.24
C CYS A 74 -0.98 2.10 -1.75
N ALA A 75 -0.10 1.88 -2.73
CA ALA A 75 0.67 2.92 -3.39
C ALA A 75 0.63 2.73 -4.91
N THR A 76 0.55 3.86 -5.64
CA THR A 76 0.61 3.88 -7.10
C THR A 76 1.92 4.53 -7.54
N PRO A 77 2.75 3.89 -8.37
CA PRO A 77 3.95 4.51 -8.91
C PRO A 77 3.68 5.85 -9.60
N GLY A 78 4.53 6.85 -9.38
CA GLY A 78 4.36 8.19 -9.95
C GLY A 78 3.20 8.99 -9.34
N THR A 79 2.70 8.57 -8.18
CA THR A 79 1.67 9.31 -7.41
C THR A 79 2.20 9.48 -5.98
N PRO A 80 2.03 10.66 -5.35
CA PRO A 80 2.32 10.82 -3.93
C PRO A 80 1.38 9.94 -3.09
N LEU A 81 1.79 9.65 -1.85
CA LEU A 81 0.92 9.01 -0.87
C LEU A 81 -0.25 9.93 -0.48
N ALA A 82 -1.24 9.40 0.25
CA ALA A 82 -2.30 10.24 0.80
C ALA A 82 -1.72 11.24 1.80
N ASP A 83 -2.31 12.43 1.91
CA ASP A 83 -1.85 13.48 2.83
C ASP A 83 -1.74 12.96 4.27
N GLU A 84 -2.68 12.13 4.72
CA GLU A 84 -2.65 11.55 6.07
C GLU A 84 -1.47 10.57 6.28
N GLU A 85 -1.03 9.87 5.23
CA GLU A 85 0.15 8.99 5.27
C GLU A 85 1.44 9.80 5.25
N ILE A 86 1.47 10.89 4.48
CA ILE A 86 2.57 11.85 4.43
C ILE A 86 2.77 12.47 5.82
N ASP A 87 1.71 13.02 6.42
CA ASP A 87 1.70 13.60 7.77
C ASP A 87 2.18 12.60 8.82
N TRP A 88 1.75 11.34 8.72
CA TRP A 88 2.18 10.29 9.65
C TRP A 88 3.68 9.98 9.52
N ILE A 89 4.21 9.94 8.28
CA ILE A 89 5.64 9.71 8.02
C ILE A 89 6.46 10.90 8.53
N GLU A 90 6.00 12.14 8.36
CA GLU A 90 6.66 13.33 8.92
C GLU A 90 6.74 13.25 10.45
N ALA A 91 5.61 12.97 11.12
CA ALA A 91 5.58 12.81 12.57
C ALA A 91 6.49 11.67 13.05
N THR A 92 6.51 10.55 12.32
CA THR A 92 7.39 9.41 12.64
C THR A 92 8.86 9.76 12.44
N ALA A 93 9.21 10.48 11.38
CA ALA A 93 10.58 10.92 11.10
C ALA A 93 11.10 11.91 12.14
N ASN A 94 10.23 12.81 12.61
CA ASN A 94 10.54 13.81 13.64
C ASN A 94 10.55 13.22 15.07
N GLY A 95 10.08 11.97 15.25
CA GLY A 95 9.91 11.37 16.57
C GLY A 95 8.74 11.98 17.36
N GLU A 96 7.77 12.56 16.66
CA GLU A 96 6.57 13.21 17.21
C GLU A 96 5.39 12.22 17.39
N VAL A 97 5.58 10.95 17.02
CA VAL A 97 4.66 9.85 17.35
C VAL A 97 4.81 9.48 18.83
N SER A 98 3.79 9.80 19.64
CA SER A 98 3.80 9.64 21.11
C SER A 98 3.37 8.26 21.59
#